data_AF-A0A821U0M3-F1
#
_entry.id   AF-A0A821U0M3-F1
#
_cell.length_a   1.000
_cell.length_b   1.000
_cell.length_c   1.000
_cell.angle_alpha   90.00
_cell.angle_beta   90.00
_cell.angle_gamma   90.00
#
_symmetry.space_group_name_H-M   'P 1'
#
loop_
_entity.id
_entity.type
_entity.pdbx_description
1 polymer ?
#
loop_
_entity_poly.entity_id
_entity_poly.type
_entity_poly.pdbx_seq_one_letter_code
_entity_poly.pdbx_strand_id
1 'polypeptide(L)'
;IKNSEKFSINLYTGASTGDELDRVLACIERLKLKIPYQSHSDLRKLINQGKVNFIDMHLSHVSRYIREGIFPPIDVAVIEACDVTSDGRIYLTNSSGMSGTYLALAKDIYIELNEAHPLDMKGLHDIYLPELHSGRPINIDYVDDRIGTPYVRVNPERIKGIVLTNKYDSSPGFKKPDDASFKIANHLLDFILHEVEHGRIPKQLLPFQSGVGNVANAVLACIARDNRFKSIEMYTEVIQDSIFELLDSDKLRFASTTALTFSEEGQKRFHSQLHDLKSKFILRPMEISNNPEVIRRMGLVTMNTALEADIYGNVNSTHVLGSAMMNGIGGSGDFTRNAYISIFMAPSIAKGGKISAFVPMVSHVDHNEHSVQIMVSEQGLADLRAKTPKERAQLIIEKCAHPMYKDQLKDYFQHAQRVSFGLHTPHDLKQALSWHVRLQETGSMHPDHQKIKEPISKDTEKAARKIDQTAAPKK
;
A
#
# COMPACT_ATOMS: atom_id res chain seq x y z
N ILE A 1 -18.06 6.90 27.79
CA ILE A 1 -17.55 5.78 28.63
C ILE A 1 -16.52 6.33 29.62
N LYS A 2 -16.97 6.81 30.79
CA LYS A 2 -16.14 7.21 31.93
C LYS A 2 -16.64 6.37 33.11
N ASN A 3 -16.08 5.16 33.27
CA ASN A 3 -15.96 4.41 34.54
C ASN A 3 -15.53 2.95 34.27
N SER A 4 -14.44 2.55 34.92
CA SER A 4 -14.10 1.24 35.51
C SER A 4 -14.34 -0.12 34.81
N GLU A 5 -14.87 -0.23 33.60
CA GLU A 5 -14.93 -1.54 32.91
C GLU A 5 -13.82 -1.72 31.87
N LYS A 6 -13.21 -2.91 31.88
CA LYS A 6 -12.19 -3.40 30.92
C LYS A 6 -12.83 -3.67 29.55
N PHE A 7 -13.42 -2.65 28.92
CA PHE A 7 -13.91 -2.78 27.56
C PHE A 7 -12.75 -2.59 26.58
N SER A 8 -12.57 -3.53 25.67
CA SER A 8 -11.63 -3.44 24.55
C SER A 8 -12.11 -4.33 23.42
N ILE A 9 -11.87 -3.94 22.17
CA ILE A 9 -12.24 -4.74 21.00
C ILE A 9 -11.02 -5.25 20.24
N ASN A 10 -11.22 -6.35 19.52
CA ASN A 10 -10.37 -6.73 18.40
C ASN A 10 -10.99 -6.12 17.15
N LEU A 11 -10.26 -5.27 16.43
CA LEU A 11 -10.77 -4.57 15.26
C LEU A 11 -10.21 -5.18 13.98
N TYR A 12 -11.12 -5.73 13.16
CA TYR A 12 -10.81 -6.28 11.85
C TYR A 12 -11.40 -5.34 10.80
N THR A 13 -10.56 -4.88 9.87
CA THR A 13 -10.95 -3.97 8.79
C THR A 13 -10.46 -4.52 7.45
N GLY A 14 -10.88 -3.92 6.33
CA GLY A 14 -10.25 -4.21 5.04
C GLY A 14 -8.76 -3.83 5.06
N ALA A 15 -8.47 -2.53 5.17
CA ALA A 15 -7.12 -2.02 5.32
C ALA A 15 -7.09 -0.87 6.35
N SER A 16 -6.57 0.29 5.99
CA SER A 16 -6.59 1.49 6.85
C SER A 16 -7.98 2.10 6.94
N THR A 17 -8.25 2.77 8.06
CA THR A 17 -9.44 3.62 8.21
C THR A 17 -9.04 5.05 8.61
N GLY A 18 -10.01 5.95 8.63
CA GLY A 18 -9.78 7.37 8.93
C GLY A 18 -9.88 7.72 10.41
N ASP A 19 -9.92 9.03 10.66
CA ASP A 19 -10.08 9.62 12.00
C ASP A 19 -11.32 9.10 12.74
N GLU A 20 -12.36 8.76 12.00
CA GLU A 20 -13.65 8.37 12.56
C GLU A 20 -13.60 7.03 13.30
N LEU A 21 -12.59 6.19 13.00
CA LEU A 21 -12.45 4.85 13.59
C LEU A 21 -11.09 4.66 14.27
N ASP A 22 -9.99 4.56 13.50
CA ASP A 22 -8.66 4.23 14.05
C ASP A 22 -8.20 5.29 15.08
N ARG A 23 -8.41 6.58 14.79
CA ARG A 23 -8.04 7.66 15.72
C ARG A 23 -8.90 7.64 16.98
N VAL A 24 -10.23 7.58 16.84
CA VAL A 24 -11.14 7.57 17.98
C VAL A 24 -10.81 6.41 18.92
N LEU A 25 -10.65 5.20 18.39
CA LEU A 25 -10.33 4.00 19.17
C LEU A 25 -8.94 4.06 19.81
N ALA A 26 -7.96 4.65 19.11
CA ALA A 26 -6.64 4.91 19.68
C ALA A 26 -6.72 5.92 20.84
N CYS A 27 -7.42 7.04 20.67
CA CYS A 27 -7.52 8.09 21.70
C CYS A 27 -8.18 7.61 23.00
N ILE A 28 -9.12 6.68 22.92
CA ILE A 28 -9.77 6.10 24.11
C ILE A 28 -9.05 4.86 24.65
N GLU A 29 -7.98 4.41 23.99
CA GLU A 29 -7.19 3.21 24.31
C GLU A 29 -8.06 1.96 24.52
N ARG A 30 -9.05 1.74 23.63
CA ARG A 30 -10.00 0.60 23.69
C ARG A 30 -9.76 -0.47 22.62
N LEU A 31 -8.56 -0.49 22.05
CA LEU A 31 -8.18 -1.44 21.02
C LEU A 31 -7.18 -2.46 21.57
N LYS A 32 -7.54 -3.74 21.56
CA LYS A 32 -6.66 -4.82 22.02
C LYS A 32 -5.83 -5.40 20.87
N LEU A 33 -6.46 -5.58 19.72
CA LEU A 33 -5.88 -6.13 18.51
C LEU A 33 -6.37 -5.33 17.30
N LYS A 34 -5.48 -5.03 16.35
CA LYS A 34 -5.81 -4.51 15.02
C LYS A 34 -5.26 -5.44 13.94
N ILE A 35 -6.07 -5.73 12.93
CA ILE A 35 -5.65 -6.37 11.67
C ILE A 35 -6.33 -5.68 10.48
N PRO A 36 -5.84 -5.86 9.24
CA PRO A 36 -4.52 -6.33 8.85
C PRO A 36 -3.57 -5.19 8.44
N TYR A 37 -4.04 -3.95 8.46
CA TYR A 37 -3.29 -2.77 8.03
C TYR A 37 -3.80 -1.53 8.76
N GLN A 38 -2.94 -0.55 9.02
CA GLN A 38 -3.34 0.76 9.55
C GLN A 38 -2.45 1.86 8.98
N SER A 39 -2.93 3.09 8.91
CA SER A 39 -2.10 4.24 8.49
C SER A 39 -2.21 5.43 9.44
N HIS A 40 -3.02 5.35 10.49
CA HIS A 40 -3.27 6.48 11.38
C HIS A 40 -2.14 6.66 12.40
N SER A 41 -1.61 7.88 12.53
CA SER A 41 -0.43 8.15 13.38
C SER A 41 -0.64 7.85 14.85
N ASP A 42 -1.83 8.13 15.38
CA ASP A 42 -2.14 7.86 16.80
C ASP A 42 -2.17 6.37 17.10
N LEU A 43 -2.75 5.56 16.21
CA LEU A 43 -2.78 4.11 16.36
C LEU A 43 -1.37 3.50 16.21
N ARG A 44 -0.63 3.92 15.18
CA ARG A 44 0.78 3.56 14.99
C ARG A 44 1.63 3.83 16.23
N LYS A 45 1.43 4.97 16.90
CA LYS A 45 2.13 5.31 18.13
C LYS A 45 1.83 4.29 19.24
N LEU A 46 0.58 3.89 19.42
CA LEU A 46 0.21 2.90 20.43
C LEU A 46 0.77 1.50 20.10
N ILE A 47 0.78 1.12 18.83
CA ILE A 47 1.38 -0.14 18.34
C ILE A 47 2.88 -0.16 18.68
N ASN A 48 3.61 0.89 18.31
CA ASN A 48 5.05 0.98 18.57
C ASN A 48 5.39 1.16 20.07
N GLN A 49 4.42 1.52 20.91
CA GLN A 49 4.55 1.51 22.37
C GLN A 49 4.20 0.15 23.00
N GLY A 50 3.80 -0.85 22.21
CA GLY A 50 3.36 -2.16 22.69
C GLY A 50 1.99 -2.14 23.40
N LYS A 51 1.20 -1.08 23.24
CA LYS A 51 -0.11 -0.94 23.89
C LYS A 51 -1.25 -1.61 23.13
N VAL A 52 -1.08 -1.78 21.81
CA VAL A 52 -2.06 -2.41 20.93
C VAL A 52 -1.34 -3.51 20.16
N ASN A 53 -1.90 -4.73 20.18
CA ASN A 53 -1.38 -5.80 19.34
C ASN A 53 -1.75 -5.51 17.88
N PHE A 54 -0.82 -5.69 16.96
CA PHE A 54 -1.04 -5.49 15.55
C PHE A 54 -0.50 -6.67 14.77
N ILE A 55 -1.31 -7.19 13.85
CA ILE A 55 -0.90 -8.23 12.92
C ILE A 55 -1.12 -7.63 11.54
N ASP A 56 -0.04 -7.28 10.86
CA ASP A 56 -0.12 -6.99 9.44
C ASP A 56 -0.01 -8.26 8.62
N MET A 57 -0.78 -8.29 7.52
CA MET A 57 -0.93 -9.48 6.70
C MET A 57 -1.00 -9.09 5.23
N HIS A 58 -0.59 -10.03 4.37
CA HIS A 58 -1.03 -10.03 2.98
C HIS A 58 -2.56 -9.96 2.94
N LEU A 59 -3.07 -8.90 2.33
CA LEU A 59 -4.48 -8.56 2.42
C LEU A 59 -5.39 -9.61 1.78
N SER A 60 -4.89 -10.29 0.74
CA SER A 60 -5.63 -11.36 0.07
C SER A 60 -5.92 -12.55 0.99
N HIS A 61 -5.09 -12.79 2.01
CA HIS A 61 -5.19 -13.98 2.87
C HIS A 61 -6.22 -13.84 4.00
N VAL A 62 -6.52 -12.61 4.41
CA VAL A 62 -7.22 -12.33 5.67
C VAL A 62 -8.64 -12.88 5.63
N SER A 63 -9.39 -12.64 4.54
CA SER A 63 -10.75 -13.15 4.39
C SER A 63 -10.80 -14.68 4.46
N ARG A 64 -9.83 -15.36 3.84
CA ARG A 64 -9.71 -16.82 3.94
C ARG A 64 -9.46 -17.27 5.38
N TYR A 65 -8.50 -16.66 6.08
CA TYR A 65 -8.18 -17.03 7.46
C TYR A 65 -9.36 -16.85 8.42
N ILE A 66 -10.17 -15.82 8.20
CA ILE A 66 -11.40 -15.62 8.98
C ILE A 66 -12.42 -16.72 8.67
N ARG A 67 -12.65 -17.07 7.40
CA ARG A 67 -13.57 -18.17 7.02
C ARG A 67 -13.09 -19.54 7.50
N GLU A 68 -11.78 -19.75 7.58
CA GLU A 68 -11.15 -20.98 8.11
C GLU A 68 -11.19 -21.07 9.65
N GLY A 69 -11.60 -20.00 10.34
CA GLY A 69 -11.66 -19.97 11.80
C GLY A 69 -10.30 -19.86 12.50
N ILE A 70 -9.25 -19.42 11.78
CA ILE A 70 -7.92 -19.15 12.36
C ILE A 70 -8.02 -17.95 13.31
N PHE A 71 -8.79 -16.93 12.93
CA PHE A 71 -9.14 -15.82 13.81
C PHE A 71 -10.40 -16.14 14.64
N PRO A 72 -10.52 -15.55 15.84
CA PRO A 72 -11.77 -15.57 16.60
C PRO A 72 -12.99 -15.19 15.76
N PRO A 73 -14.18 -15.78 16.05
CA PRO A 73 -15.42 -15.46 15.36
C PRO A 73 -15.74 -13.96 15.36
N ILE A 74 -16.47 -13.52 14.33
CA ILE A 74 -16.92 -12.14 14.22
C ILE A 74 -18.20 -11.96 15.04
N ASP A 75 -18.10 -11.31 16.20
CA ASP A 75 -19.28 -11.03 17.04
C ASP A 75 -20.20 -10.01 16.35
N VAL A 76 -19.64 -8.93 15.83
CA VAL A 76 -20.37 -7.81 15.24
C VAL A 76 -19.69 -7.35 13.95
N ALA A 77 -20.48 -7.13 12.90
CA ALA A 77 -20.06 -6.38 11.72
C ALA A 77 -20.75 -5.01 11.70
N VAL A 78 -19.97 -3.95 11.61
CA VAL A 78 -20.44 -2.58 11.36
C VAL A 78 -20.02 -2.20 9.95
N ILE A 79 -20.99 -1.99 9.05
CA ILE A 79 -20.74 -1.84 7.62
C ILE A 79 -21.47 -0.61 7.10
N GLU A 80 -20.73 0.26 6.41
CA GLU A 80 -21.29 1.38 5.69
C GLU A 80 -21.91 0.93 4.36
N ALA A 81 -23.09 1.46 4.04
CA ALA A 81 -23.84 1.15 2.83
C ALA A 81 -24.47 2.40 2.22
N CYS A 82 -24.61 2.42 0.89
CA CYS A 82 -25.43 3.41 0.20
C CYS A 82 -26.90 2.98 0.11
N ASP A 83 -27.18 1.68 0.26
CA ASP A 83 -28.54 1.15 0.33
C ASP A 83 -28.61 -0.20 1.06
N VAL A 84 -29.74 -0.44 1.71
CA VAL A 84 -30.07 -1.73 2.31
C VAL A 84 -31.54 -2.04 2.07
N THR A 85 -31.83 -3.19 1.46
CA THR A 85 -33.20 -3.58 1.09
C THR A 85 -33.84 -4.45 2.16
N SER A 86 -35.18 -4.47 2.20
CA SER A 86 -35.95 -5.30 3.14
C SER A 86 -35.70 -6.80 2.99
N ASP A 87 -35.27 -7.26 1.81
CA ASP A 87 -34.88 -8.64 1.55
C ASP A 87 -33.41 -8.94 1.90
N GLY A 88 -32.68 -8.01 2.50
CA GLY A 88 -31.33 -8.24 3.03
C GLY A 88 -30.21 -8.11 2.01
N ARG A 89 -30.39 -7.33 0.95
CA ARG A 89 -29.28 -6.92 0.06
C ARG A 89 -28.67 -5.63 0.60
N ILE A 90 -27.37 -5.63 0.75
CA ILE A 90 -26.58 -4.48 1.22
C ILE A 90 -25.69 -4.01 0.06
N TYR A 91 -25.84 -2.77 -0.33
CA TYR A 91 -25.03 -2.13 -1.38
C TYR A 91 -23.98 -1.23 -0.73
N LEU A 92 -22.71 -1.58 -0.91
CA LEU A 92 -21.58 -0.90 -0.28
C LEU A 92 -21.30 0.48 -0.90
N THR A 93 -20.40 1.25 -0.28
CA THR A 93 -20.03 2.62 -0.65
C THR A 93 -18.75 2.66 -1.49
N ASN A 94 -17.70 3.38 -1.05
CA ASN A 94 -16.46 3.57 -1.81
C ASN A 94 -15.52 2.38 -1.78
N SER A 95 -15.79 1.34 -0.98
CA SER A 95 -14.94 0.17 -0.90
C SER A 95 -15.69 -1.13 -0.67
N SER A 96 -15.13 -2.22 -1.19
CA SER A 96 -15.56 -3.58 -0.86
C SER A 96 -14.79 -4.15 0.32
N GLY A 97 -13.46 -3.97 0.36
CA GLY A 97 -12.59 -4.51 1.39
C GLY A 97 -12.89 -5.97 1.70
N MET A 98 -13.17 -6.26 2.98
CA MET A 98 -13.55 -7.59 3.47
C MET A 98 -15.01 -7.65 3.93
N SER A 99 -15.81 -6.64 3.57
CA SER A 99 -17.20 -6.49 4.03
C SER A 99 -18.07 -7.71 3.70
N GLY A 100 -17.86 -8.31 2.53
CA GLY A 100 -18.54 -9.56 2.15
C GLY A 100 -18.29 -10.69 3.15
N THR A 101 -17.04 -10.89 3.58
CA THR A 101 -16.67 -11.92 4.57
C THR A 101 -17.24 -11.59 5.95
N TYR A 102 -17.15 -10.34 6.40
CA TYR A 102 -17.70 -9.95 7.71
C TYR A 102 -19.21 -10.12 7.76
N LEU A 103 -19.93 -9.65 6.73
CA LEU A 103 -21.38 -9.83 6.62
C LEU A 103 -21.79 -11.28 6.48
N ALA A 104 -20.97 -12.14 5.86
CA ALA A 104 -21.27 -13.56 5.79
C ALA A 104 -21.22 -14.23 7.19
N LEU A 105 -20.24 -13.86 8.02
CA LEU A 105 -19.89 -14.59 9.24
C LEU A 105 -20.37 -13.94 10.56
N ALA A 106 -20.65 -12.64 10.59
CA ALA A 106 -20.94 -11.94 11.84
C ALA A 106 -22.22 -12.41 12.53
N LYS A 107 -22.22 -12.57 13.85
CA LYS A 107 -23.45 -12.90 14.57
C LYS A 107 -24.49 -11.78 14.42
N ASP A 108 -24.08 -10.55 14.72
CA ASP A 108 -24.92 -9.36 14.64
C ASP A 108 -24.38 -8.35 13.61
N ILE A 109 -25.29 -7.73 12.85
CA ILE A 109 -24.94 -6.76 11.79
C ILE A 109 -25.57 -5.41 12.12
N TYR A 110 -24.76 -4.35 12.07
CA TYR A 110 -25.20 -2.97 12.10
C TYR A 110 -24.81 -2.30 10.79
N ILE A 111 -25.78 -1.60 10.19
CA ILE A 111 -25.58 -0.89 8.93
C ILE A 111 -25.53 0.60 9.21
N GLU A 112 -24.47 1.27 8.75
CA GLU A 112 -24.42 2.72 8.63
C GLU A 112 -24.90 3.07 7.22
N LEU A 113 -26.15 3.52 7.10
CA LEU A 113 -26.75 3.93 5.83
C LEU A 113 -26.40 5.40 5.57
N ASN A 114 -25.43 5.62 4.69
CA ASN A 114 -24.80 6.93 4.50
C ASN A 114 -25.33 7.64 3.24
N GLU A 115 -26.14 8.68 3.46
CA GLU A 115 -26.76 9.49 2.39
C GLU A 115 -25.75 10.33 1.58
N ALA A 116 -24.50 10.47 2.05
CA ALA A 116 -23.46 11.14 1.27
C ALA A 116 -23.08 10.34 0.01
N HIS A 117 -23.37 9.04 -0.04
CA HIS A 117 -23.12 8.20 -1.21
C HIS A 117 -24.40 8.03 -2.03
N PRO A 118 -24.43 8.47 -3.30
CA PRO A 118 -25.61 8.38 -4.13
C PRO A 118 -25.98 6.93 -4.45
N LEU A 119 -27.28 6.66 -4.66
CA LEU A 119 -27.79 5.33 -5.03
C LEU A 119 -27.21 4.80 -6.36
N ASP A 120 -26.70 5.69 -7.21
CA ASP A 120 -26.03 5.33 -8.47
C ASP A 120 -24.76 4.50 -8.26
N MET A 121 -24.22 4.44 -7.03
CA MET A 121 -23.12 3.54 -6.64
C MET A 121 -23.49 2.06 -6.82
N LYS A 122 -24.79 1.71 -6.77
CA LYS A 122 -25.28 0.33 -6.98
C LYS A 122 -24.81 -0.23 -8.31
N GLY A 123 -24.06 -1.33 -8.30
CA GLY A 123 -23.50 -1.94 -9.51
C GLY A 123 -22.02 -1.63 -9.76
N LEU A 124 -21.39 -0.73 -8.98
CA LEU A 124 -19.93 -0.63 -8.97
C LEU A 124 -19.27 -1.92 -8.46
N HIS A 125 -19.91 -2.59 -7.50
CA HIS A 125 -19.35 -3.75 -6.83
C HIS A 125 -19.48 -5.04 -7.64
N ASP A 126 -18.55 -5.96 -7.44
CA ASP A 126 -18.58 -7.35 -7.90
C ASP A 126 -18.14 -8.26 -6.75
N ILE A 127 -19.10 -8.62 -5.91
CA ILE A 127 -18.90 -9.37 -4.67
C ILE A 127 -18.88 -10.86 -4.97
N TYR A 128 -17.69 -11.45 -4.92
CA TYR A 128 -17.46 -12.89 -5.03
C TYR A 128 -16.62 -13.37 -3.83
N LEU A 129 -17.12 -14.40 -3.13
CA LEU A 129 -16.41 -15.05 -2.02
C LEU A 129 -16.04 -16.47 -2.44
N PRO A 130 -14.75 -16.81 -2.59
CA PRO A 130 -14.34 -18.16 -2.98
C PRO A 130 -14.75 -19.21 -1.94
N GLU A 131 -15.27 -20.33 -2.42
CA GLU A 131 -15.50 -21.53 -1.61
C GLU A 131 -14.15 -22.08 -1.11
N LEU A 132 -14.04 -22.30 0.22
CA LEU A 132 -12.85 -22.85 0.85
C LEU A 132 -12.55 -24.25 0.30
N HIS A 133 -11.28 -24.50 -0.04
CA HIS A 133 -10.78 -25.80 -0.52
C HIS A 133 -11.51 -26.35 -1.76
N SER A 134 -12.21 -25.52 -2.53
CA SER A 134 -12.94 -25.97 -3.72
C SER A 134 -12.04 -26.40 -4.86
N GLY A 135 -10.80 -25.89 -4.93
CA GLY A 135 -9.89 -26.07 -6.06
C GLY A 135 -10.40 -25.46 -7.38
N ARG A 136 -11.53 -24.74 -7.34
CA ARG A 136 -12.12 -24.11 -8.51
C ARG A 136 -11.36 -22.82 -8.84
N PRO A 137 -11.10 -22.54 -10.13
CA PRO A 137 -10.46 -21.31 -10.54
C PRO A 137 -11.37 -20.10 -10.25
N ILE A 138 -10.75 -18.95 -10.04
CA ILE A 138 -11.43 -17.66 -10.01
C ILE A 138 -11.55 -17.20 -11.47
N ASN A 139 -12.74 -17.19 -12.05
CA ASN A 139 -12.98 -16.96 -13.49
C ASN A 139 -12.84 -15.48 -13.93
N ILE A 140 -11.70 -14.86 -13.65
CA ILE A 140 -11.32 -13.52 -14.12
C ILE A 140 -10.19 -13.70 -15.12
N ASP A 141 -10.46 -13.34 -16.37
CA ASP A 141 -9.51 -13.34 -17.49
C ASP A 141 -9.22 -11.91 -18.00
N TYR A 142 -10.13 -10.97 -17.74
CA TYR A 142 -10.00 -9.55 -18.07
C TYR A 142 -10.29 -8.65 -16.87
N VAL A 143 -9.74 -7.43 -16.87
CA VAL A 143 -9.89 -6.47 -15.75
C VAL A 143 -11.35 -6.10 -15.44
N ASP A 144 -12.23 -6.17 -16.43
CA ASP A 144 -13.64 -5.80 -16.42
C ASP A 144 -14.62 -6.96 -16.25
N ASP A 145 -14.13 -8.20 -16.10
CA ASP A 145 -14.99 -9.38 -15.86
C ASP A 145 -15.78 -9.23 -14.56
N ARG A 146 -17.05 -9.63 -14.57
CA ARG A 146 -17.90 -9.70 -13.36
C ARG A 146 -18.21 -11.16 -13.05
N ILE A 147 -17.87 -11.59 -11.85
CA ILE A 147 -18.01 -13.00 -11.43
C ILE A 147 -18.89 -13.18 -10.19
N GLY A 148 -19.37 -12.08 -9.60
CA GLY A 148 -20.12 -12.04 -8.36
C GLY A 148 -21.41 -11.24 -8.49
N THR A 149 -21.84 -10.66 -7.37
CA THR A 149 -23.07 -9.87 -7.27
C THR A 149 -22.79 -8.40 -6.97
N PRO A 150 -23.66 -7.46 -7.37
CA PRO A 150 -23.46 -6.03 -7.09
C PRO A 150 -23.78 -5.61 -5.65
N TYR A 151 -24.06 -6.58 -4.78
CA TYR A 151 -24.44 -6.41 -3.37
C TYR A 151 -23.94 -7.59 -2.56
N VAL A 152 -23.95 -7.45 -1.23
CA VAL A 152 -23.81 -8.57 -0.28
C VAL A 152 -25.20 -9.01 0.18
N ARG A 153 -25.49 -10.31 0.18
CA ARG A 153 -26.76 -10.87 0.66
C ARG A 153 -26.61 -11.42 2.08
N VAL A 154 -27.50 -11.04 2.98
CA VAL A 154 -27.56 -11.54 4.37
C VAL A 154 -28.98 -11.96 4.73
N ASN A 155 -29.15 -12.73 5.82
CA ASN A 155 -30.45 -12.90 6.46
C ASN A 155 -30.84 -11.57 7.13
N PRO A 156 -31.98 -10.93 6.77
CA PRO A 156 -32.42 -9.68 7.40
C PRO A 156 -32.52 -9.75 8.93
N GLU A 157 -32.81 -10.92 9.52
CA GLU A 157 -32.90 -11.08 10.98
C GLU A 157 -31.56 -10.87 11.71
N ARG A 158 -30.43 -10.96 10.99
CA ARG A 158 -29.10 -10.65 11.54
C ARG A 158 -28.83 -9.14 11.60
N ILE A 159 -29.60 -8.31 10.88
CA ILE A 159 -29.50 -6.85 10.94
C ILE A 159 -30.19 -6.37 12.22
N LYS A 160 -29.39 -5.94 13.20
CA LYS A 160 -29.87 -5.52 14.53
C LYS A 160 -30.13 -4.02 14.62
N GLY A 161 -29.57 -3.23 13.70
CA GLY A 161 -29.80 -1.80 13.65
C GLY A 161 -29.32 -1.19 12.35
N ILE A 162 -29.98 -0.10 11.96
CA ILE A 162 -29.58 0.78 10.86
C ILE A 162 -29.40 2.18 11.46
N VAL A 163 -28.23 2.77 11.24
CA VAL A 163 -27.90 4.14 11.67
C VAL A 163 -27.81 5.00 10.41
N LEU A 164 -28.59 6.08 10.38
CA LEU A 164 -28.53 7.04 9.27
C LEU A 164 -27.34 7.98 9.47
N THR A 165 -26.51 8.12 8.45
CA THR A 165 -25.35 9.02 8.42
C THR A 165 -25.36 9.84 7.13
N ASN A 166 -24.57 10.92 7.10
CA ASN A 166 -24.41 11.75 5.91
C ASN A 166 -23.05 12.47 5.99
N LYS A 167 -21.98 11.74 5.66
CA LYS A 167 -20.61 12.25 5.75
C LYS A 167 -19.72 11.62 4.69
N TYR A 168 -18.85 12.41 4.06
CA TYR A 168 -17.82 11.88 3.17
C TYR A 168 -16.66 11.23 3.93
N ASP A 169 -15.93 10.36 3.24
CA ASP A 169 -14.73 9.74 3.78
C ASP A 169 -13.68 10.80 4.12
N SER A 170 -13.09 10.70 5.30
CA SER A 170 -11.95 11.52 5.71
C SER A 170 -10.66 10.95 5.10
N SER A 171 -10.31 11.42 3.91
CA SER A 171 -9.04 11.10 3.23
C SER A 171 -8.15 12.34 3.11
N PRO A 172 -6.88 12.30 3.58
CA PRO A 172 -5.98 13.42 3.41
C PRO A 172 -5.76 13.72 1.92
N GLY A 173 -5.85 15.00 1.57
CA GLY A 173 -5.66 15.46 0.19
C GLY A 173 -4.30 15.10 -0.39
N PHE A 174 -4.27 15.01 -1.72
CA PHE A 174 -3.08 14.67 -2.48
C PHE A 174 -2.00 15.77 -2.40
N LYS A 175 -0.74 15.36 -2.17
CA LYS A 175 0.41 16.26 -2.35
C LYS A 175 0.86 16.18 -3.80
N LYS A 176 1.01 17.32 -4.46
CA LYS A 176 1.58 17.39 -5.80
C LYS A 176 2.93 16.66 -5.84
N PRO A 177 3.22 15.86 -6.89
CA PRO A 177 4.51 15.22 -7.04
C PRO A 177 5.65 16.23 -6.99
N ASP A 178 6.73 15.87 -6.29
CA ASP A 178 7.99 16.62 -6.30
C ASP A 178 8.89 16.18 -7.46
N ASP A 179 9.98 16.92 -7.67
CA ASP A 179 10.93 16.66 -8.76
C ASP A 179 11.53 15.25 -8.71
N ALA A 180 11.76 14.72 -7.50
CA ALA A 180 12.24 13.35 -7.32
C ALA A 180 11.22 12.33 -7.82
N SER A 181 9.94 12.51 -7.46
CA SER A 181 8.85 11.66 -7.93
C SER A 181 8.69 11.71 -9.45
N PHE A 182 8.85 12.87 -10.08
CA PHE A 182 8.84 13.00 -11.55
C PHE A 182 10.00 12.28 -12.23
N LYS A 183 11.22 12.38 -11.69
CA LYS A 183 12.39 11.65 -12.22
C LYS A 183 12.20 10.14 -12.12
N ILE A 184 11.72 9.65 -10.97
CA ILE A 184 11.39 8.24 -10.77
C ILE A 184 10.38 7.78 -11.82
N ALA A 185 9.29 8.55 -12.00
CA ALA A 185 8.27 8.24 -12.99
C ALA A 185 8.86 8.15 -14.40
N ASN A 186 9.67 9.12 -14.82
CA ASN A 186 10.28 9.12 -16.15
C ASN A 186 11.19 7.91 -16.38
N HIS A 187 12.06 7.57 -15.42
CA HIS A 187 12.91 6.38 -15.52
C HIS A 187 12.10 5.09 -15.70
N LEU A 188 11.00 4.98 -14.95
CA LEU A 188 10.11 3.84 -15.05
C LEU A 188 9.39 3.79 -16.41
N LEU A 189 8.82 4.91 -16.87
CA LEU A 189 8.08 4.96 -18.12
C LEU A 189 8.99 4.68 -19.33
N ASP A 190 10.22 5.21 -19.33
CA ASP A 190 11.21 4.90 -20.36
C ASP A 190 11.58 3.41 -20.37
N PHE A 191 11.69 2.77 -19.19
CA PHE A 191 11.89 1.32 -19.10
C PHE A 191 10.70 0.54 -19.66
N ILE A 192 9.45 0.90 -19.33
CA ILE A 192 8.27 0.23 -19.87
C ILE A 192 8.23 0.32 -21.39
N LEU A 193 8.49 1.50 -21.97
CA LEU A 193 8.54 1.67 -23.42
C LEU A 193 9.68 0.87 -24.06
N HIS A 194 10.84 0.79 -23.40
CA HIS A 194 11.95 -0.05 -23.85
C HIS A 194 11.56 -1.54 -23.87
N GLU A 195 10.85 -2.04 -22.85
CA GLU A 195 10.35 -3.42 -22.83
C GLU A 195 9.30 -3.68 -23.93
N VAL A 196 8.48 -2.68 -24.27
CA VAL A 196 7.54 -2.75 -25.39
C VAL A 196 8.27 -2.82 -26.73
N GLU A 197 9.28 -1.97 -26.93
CA GLU A 197 10.09 -1.94 -28.15
C GLU A 197 10.77 -3.30 -28.42
N HIS A 198 11.20 -3.98 -27.35
CA HIS A 198 11.83 -5.29 -27.43
C HIS A 198 10.83 -6.46 -27.42
N GLY A 199 9.52 -6.19 -27.44
CA GLY A 199 8.47 -7.21 -27.47
C GLY A 199 8.34 -8.04 -26.19
N ARG A 200 8.92 -7.59 -25.07
CA ARG A 200 8.77 -8.22 -23.75
C ARG A 200 7.49 -7.79 -23.06
N ILE A 201 7.04 -6.56 -23.28
CA ILE A 201 5.69 -6.10 -22.94
C ILE A 201 4.89 -5.96 -24.26
N PRO A 202 3.63 -6.40 -24.32
CA PRO A 202 2.79 -6.22 -25.51
C PRO A 202 2.53 -4.73 -25.81
N LYS A 203 2.26 -4.40 -27.08
CA LYS A 203 2.02 -3.01 -27.52
C LYS A 203 0.80 -2.35 -26.87
N GLN A 204 -0.20 -3.15 -26.51
CA GLN A 204 -1.38 -2.71 -25.77
C GLN A 204 -1.12 -2.53 -24.26
N LEU A 205 0.11 -2.77 -23.81
CA LEU A 205 0.53 -2.80 -22.42
C LEU A 205 -0.14 -3.92 -21.61
N LEU A 206 0.39 -4.15 -20.41
CA LEU A 206 -0.20 -5.03 -19.41
C LEU A 206 -0.94 -4.17 -18.37
N PRO A 207 -1.91 -4.72 -17.61
CA PRO A 207 -2.59 -3.94 -16.60
C PRO A 207 -1.63 -3.54 -15.47
N PHE A 208 -1.82 -2.32 -14.96
CA PHE A 208 -0.98 -1.75 -13.91
C PHE A 208 -1.62 -1.93 -12.54
N GLN A 209 -0.79 -2.29 -11.56
CA GLN A 209 -1.07 -2.06 -10.15
C GLN A 209 -0.22 -0.88 -9.66
N SER A 210 -0.85 0.05 -8.96
CA SER A 210 -0.18 1.22 -8.39
C SER A 210 -0.42 1.25 -6.88
N GLY A 211 0.66 1.25 -6.11
CA GLY A 211 0.60 1.45 -4.66
C GLY A 211 0.12 2.86 -4.30
N VAL A 212 -0.02 3.12 -2.99
CA VAL A 212 -0.34 4.45 -2.46
C VAL A 212 0.92 5.29 -2.26
N GLY A 213 0.80 6.61 -2.48
CA GLY A 213 1.85 7.58 -2.16
C GLY A 213 2.23 8.52 -3.32
N ASN A 214 3.06 9.52 -3.03
CA ASN A 214 3.41 10.58 -3.98
C ASN A 214 4.06 10.03 -5.26
N VAL A 215 4.97 9.06 -5.12
CA VAL A 215 5.71 8.49 -6.26
C VAL A 215 4.79 7.72 -7.20
N ALA A 216 3.97 6.81 -6.66
CA ALA A 216 3.03 6.03 -7.43
C ALA A 216 2.02 6.92 -8.19
N ASN A 217 1.50 7.95 -7.52
CA ASN A 217 0.63 8.94 -8.15
C ASN A 217 1.34 9.77 -9.23
N ALA A 218 2.63 10.07 -9.06
CA ALA A 218 3.43 10.76 -10.07
C ALA A 218 3.55 9.94 -11.35
N VAL A 219 3.69 8.61 -11.24
CA VAL A 219 3.74 7.71 -12.41
C VAL A 219 2.44 7.82 -13.22
N LEU A 220 1.27 7.72 -12.56
CA LEU A 220 -0.02 7.82 -13.25
C LEU A 220 -0.23 9.19 -13.91
N ALA A 221 0.16 10.27 -13.23
CA ALA A 221 0.12 11.62 -13.80
C ALA A 221 1.07 11.79 -15.00
N CYS A 222 2.24 11.14 -14.98
CA CYS A 222 3.16 11.14 -16.12
C CYS A 222 2.59 10.35 -17.30
N ILE A 223 1.97 9.19 -17.07
CA ILE A 223 1.28 8.42 -18.13
C ILE A 223 0.19 9.28 -18.78
N ALA A 224 -0.63 9.96 -17.97
CA ALA A 224 -1.68 10.86 -18.45
C ALA A 224 -1.14 11.91 -19.43
N ARG A 225 0.07 12.42 -19.20
CA ARG A 225 0.69 13.50 -19.99
C ARG A 225 1.61 13.02 -21.11
N ASP A 226 2.06 11.76 -21.08
CA ASP A 226 3.02 11.23 -22.05
C ASP A 226 2.31 10.66 -23.29
N ASN A 227 2.47 11.31 -24.44
CA ASN A 227 1.84 10.90 -25.72
C ASN A 227 2.38 9.58 -26.28
N ARG A 228 3.49 9.05 -25.73
CA ARG A 228 4.00 7.72 -26.09
C ARG A 228 3.12 6.61 -25.51
N PHE A 229 2.37 6.90 -24.45
CA PHE A 229 1.44 5.98 -23.82
C PHE A 229 0.03 6.14 -24.37
N LYS A 230 -0.61 5.01 -24.65
CA LYS A 230 -2.04 4.91 -24.96
C LYS A 230 -2.85 4.77 -23.68
N SER A 231 -4.13 4.41 -23.81
CA SER A 231 -4.94 4.02 -22.68
C SER A 231 -4.39 2.80 -21.96
N ILE A 232 -4.45 2.83 -20.63
CA ILE A 232 -4.02 1.75 -19.74
C ILE A 232 -5.24 1.09 -19.09
N GLU A 233 -5.01 -0.12 -18.61
CA GLU A 233 -5.89 -0.83 -17.68
C GLU A 233 -5.25 -0.85 -16.31
N MET A 234 -6.08 -0.87 -15.26
CA MET A 234 -5.61 -1.03 -13.90
C MET A 234 -6.28 -2.23 -13.23
N TYR A 235 -5.46 -3.02 -12.54
CA TYR A 235 -5.92 -4.03 -11.59
C TYR A 235 -5.12 -3.80 -10.30
N THR A 236 -5.69 -3.04 -9.38
CA THR A 236 -4.98 -2.46 -8.24
C THR A 236 -5.74 -2.71 -6.94
N GLU A 237 -5.13 -2.36 -5.82
CA GLU A 237 -5.80 -2.41 -4.51
C GLU A 237 -6.65 -1.16 -4.28
N VAL A 238 -6.06 0.02 -4.47
CA VAL A 238 -6.68 1.32 -4.19
C VAL A 238 -6.51 2.25 -5.38
N ILE A 239 -7.52 3.07 -5.63
CA ILE A 239 -7.48 4.18 -6.59
C ILE A 239 -7.57 5.50 -5.83
N GLN A 240 -6.72 6.45 -6.20
CA GLN A 240 -6.65 7.80 -5.61
C GLN A 240 -6.90 8.87 -6.69
N ASP A 241 -6.91 10.14 -6.30
CA ASP A 241 -7.21 11.30 -7.17
C ASP A 241 -6.40 11.36 -8.47
N SER A 242 -5.21 10.77 -8.52
CA SER A 242 -4.37 10.71 -9.73
C SER A 242 -5.07 10.05 -10.93
N ILE A 243 -6.10 9.24 -10.69
CA ILE A 243 -6.91 8.62 -11.75
C ILE A 243 -7.65 9.65 -12.59
N PHE A 244 -7.99 10.81 -12.03
CA PHE A 244 -8.75 11.83 -12.74
C PHE A 244 -7.96 12.41 -13.92
N GLU A 245 -6.64 12.56 -13.80
CA GLU A 245 -5.81 13.00 -14.93
C GLU A 245 -5.80 11.96 -16.07
N LEU A 246 -5.84 10.66 -15.74
CA LEU A 246 -5.96 9.59 -16.73
C LEU A 246 -7.34 9.58 -17.40
N LEU A 247 -8.40 9.84 -16.64
CA LEU A 247 -9.76 9.99 -17.19
C LEU A 247 -9.85 11.21 -18.12
N ASP A 248 -9.35 12.36 -17.67
CA ASP A 248 -9.38 13.63 -18.42
C ASP A 248 -8.57 13.56 -19.73
N SER A 249 -7.54 12.73 -19.77
CA SER A 249 -6.72 12.50 -20.96
C SER A 249 -7.15 11.30 -21.81
N ASP A 250 -8.30 10.68 -21.50
CA ASP A 250 -8.81 9.44 -22.13
C ASP A 250 -7.78 8.30 -22.17
N LYS A 251 -6.93 8.24 -21.13
CA LYS A 251 -5.88 7.24 -20.96
C LYS A 251 -6.22 6.18 -19.92
N LEU A 252 -7.44 6.17 -19.39
CA LEU A 252 -7.96 5.04 -18.63
C LEU A 252 -9.01 4.28 -19.44
N ARG A 253 -8.70 3.03 -19.80
CA ARG A 253 -9.71 2.13 -20.36
C ARG A 253 -10.67 1.67 -19.26
N PHE A 254 -10.13 1.05 -18.21
CA PHE A 254 -10.90 0.46 -17.12
C PHE A 254 -10.02 0.25 -15.88
N ALA A 255 -10.62 0.28 -14.70
CA ALA A 255 -9.92 0.02 -13.44
C ALA A 255 -10.70 -0.92 -12.50
N SER A 256 -10.03 -2.02 -12.14
CA SER A 256 -10.43 -2.96 -11.09
C SER A 256 -9.70 -2.65 -9.80
N THR A 257 -10.44 -2.50 -8.71
CA THR A 257 -9.92 -2.07 -7.41
C THR A 257 -10.73 -2.66 -6.25
N THR A 258 -10.25 -2.56 -5.01
CA THR A 258 -11.09 -2.81 -3.82
C THR A 258 -11.67 -1.53 -3.23
N ALA A 259 -11.03 -0.39 -3.44
CA ALA A 259 -11.42 0.88 -2.84
C ALA A 259 -11.13 2.09 -3.74
N LEU A 260 -12.03 3.06 -3.68
CA LEU A 260 -11.86 4.42 -4.19
C LEU A 260 -11.56 5.33 -3.00
N THR A 261 -10.32 5.78 -2.85
CA THR A 261 -9.87 6.62 -1.73
C THR A 261 -9.54 8.01 -2.25
N PHE A 262 -10.59 8.79 -2.48
CA PHE A 262 -10.49 10.14 -3.00
C PHE A 262 -10.43 11.19 -1.89
N SER A 263 -9.77 12.31 -2.16
CA SER A 263 -9.93 13.52 -1.34
C SER A 263 -11.38 13.99 -1.33
N GLU A 264 -11.75 14.91 -0.44
CA GLU A 264 -13.10 15.47 -0.40
C GLU A 264 -13.53 16.05 -1.77
N GLU A 265 -12.63 16.77 -2.44
CA GLU A 265 -12.89 17.31 -3.78
C GLU A 265 -12.97 16.21 -4.85
N GLY A 266 -12.13 15.18 -4.73
CA GLY A 266 -12.20 14.00 -5.59
C GLY A 266 -13.51 13.23 -5.44
N GLN A 267 -14.02 13.07 -4.21
CA GLN A 267 -15.32 12.44 -3.93
C GLN A 267 -16.47 13.25 -4.54
N LYS A 268 -16.50 14.57 -4.33
CA LYS A 268 -17.50 15.46 -4.96
C LYS A 268 -17.47 15.34 -6.48
N ARG A 269 -16.27 15.36 -7.08
CA ARG A 269 -16.09 15.20 -8.52
C ARG A 269 -16.62 13.84 -8.99
N PHE A 270 -16.19 12.75 -8.35
CA PHE A 270 -16.62 11.39 -8.69
C PHE A 270 -18.14 11.24 -8.61
N HIS A 271 -18.77 11.68 -7.51
CA HIS A 271 -20.22 11.61 -7.34
C HIS A 271 -20.97 12.45 -8.39
N SER A 272 -20.49 13.65 -8.70
CA SER A 272 -21.11 14.51 -9.72
C SER A 272 -21.05 13.93 -11.15
N GLN A 273 -20.10 13.03 -11.40
CA GLN A 273 -19.86 12.38 -12.70
C GLN A 273 -20.14 10.88 -12.67
N LEU A 274 -20.77 10.38 -11.60
CA LEU A 274 -20.84 8.96 -11.30
C LEU A 274 -21.54 8.16 -12.40
N HIS A 275 -22.59 8.72 -12.99
CA HIS A 275 -23.33 8.10 -14.09
C HIS A 275 -22.40 7.67 -15.23
N ASP A 276 -21.49 8.56 -15.64
CA ASP A 276 -20.56 8.32 -16.74
C ASP A 276 -19.38 7.46 -16.29
N LEU A 277 -18.82 7.77 -15.12
CA LEU A 277 -17.62 7.13 -14.60
C LEU A 277 -17.84 5.71 -14.12
N LYS A 278 -19.05 5.34 -13.71
CA LYS A 278 -19.37 3.99 -13.20
C LYS A 278 -19.01 2.88 -14.18
N SER A 279 -19.10 3.15 -15.49
CA SER A 279 -18.73 2.19 -16.54
C SER A 279 -17.22 1.92 -16.64
N LYS A 280 -16.38 2.70 -15.94
CA LYS A 280 -14.91 2.60 -15.95
C LYS A 280 -14.33 1.87 -14.74
N PHE A 281 -15.17 1.53 -13.75
CA PHE A 281 -14.71 0.99 -12.47
C PHE A 281 -15.44 -0.27 -12.05
N ILE A 282 -14.73 -1.14 -11.35
CA ILE A 282 -15.29 -2.27 -10.61
C ILE A 282 -14.64 -2.37 -9.22
N LEU A 283 -15.47 -2.51 -8.19
CA LEU A 283 -15.04 -2.70 -6.80
C LEU A 283 -15.18 -4.16 -6.39
N ARG A 284 -14.05 -4.83 -6.12
CA ARG A 284 -14.00 -6.26 -5.78
C ARG A 284 -13.60 -6.46 -4.32
N PRO A 285 -14.03 -7.55 -3.68
CA PRO A 285 -13.46 -7.95 -2.40
C PRO A 285 -11.93 -8.00 -2.46
N MET A 286 -11.30 -7.66 -1.34
CA MET A 286 -9.84 -7.57 -1.22
C MET A 286 -9.15 -8.92 -1.52
N GLU A 287 -9.81 -10.04 -1.19
CA GLU A 287 -9.37 -11.39 -1.56
C GLU A 287 -9.29 -11.62 -3.08
N ILE A 288 -10.05 -10.87 -3.88
CA ILE A 288 -10.11 -10.99 -5.35
C ILE A 288 -9.19 -9.98 -6.02
N SER A 289 -9.29 -8.70 -5.64
CA SER A 289 -8.40 -7.63 -6.16
C SER A 289 -6.92 -7.88 -5.85
N ASN A 290 -6.60 -8.60 -4.77
CA ASN A 290 -5.24 -8.96 -4.42
C ASN A 290 -4.94 -10.46 -4.63
N ASN A 291 -5.77 -11.20 -5.37
CA ASN A 291 -5.60 -12.65 -5.45
C ASN A 291 -4.35 -13.07 -6.25
N PRO A 292 -3.44 -13.90 -5.70
CA PRO A 292 -2.26 -14.40 -6.43
C PRO A 292 -2.56 -15.08 -7.77
N GLU A 293 -3.65 -15.86 -7.85
CA GLU A 293 -4.07 -16.55 -9.09
C GLU A 293 -4.37 -15.53 -10.19
N VAL A 294 -5.18 -14.52 -9.86
CA VAL A 294 -5.63 -13.50 -10.79
C VAL A 294 -4.48 -12.56 -11.17
N ILE A 295 -3.69 -12.10 -10.19
CA ILE A 295 -2.52 -11.23 -10.43
C ILE A 295 -1.56 -11.87 -11.43
N ARG A 296 -1.25 -13.16 -11.23
CA ARG A 296 -0.32 -13.88 -12.12
C ARG A 296 -0.93 -14.16 -13.49
N ARG A 297 -2.23 -14.51 -13.55
CA ARG A 297 -2.93 -14.74 -14.82
C ARG A 297 -2.97 -13.48 -15.68
N MET A 298 -3.28 -12.34 -15.08
CA MET A 298 -3.38 -11.04 -15.76
C MET A 298 -2.01 -10.50 -16.20
N GLY A 299 -0.92 -10.99 -15.60
CA GLY A 299 0.43 -10.55 -15.93
C GLY A 299 0.69 -9.09 -15.56
N LEU A 300 0.42 -8.70 -14.32
CA LEU A 300 0.47 -7.28 -13.92
C LEU A 300 1.87 -6.68 -13.90
N VAL A 301 1.96 -5.39 -14.26
CA VAL A 301 3.10 -4.51 -13.92
C VAL A 301 2.78 -3.85 -12.59
N THR A 302 3.55 -4.19 -11.54
CA THR A 302 3.25 -3.76 -10.16
C THR A 302 4.26 -2.73 -9.68
N MET A 303 3.77 -1.68 -9.04
CA MET A 303 4.58 -0.52 -8.61
C MET A 303 4.34 -0.25 -7.13
N ASN A 304 5.35 -0.49 -6.31
CA ASN A 304 5.28 -0.35 -4.86
C ASN A 304 6.36 0.61 -4.33
N THR A 305 6.11 1.20 -3.16
CA THR A 305 7.07 2.10 -2.51
C THR A 305 7.90 1.33 -1.49
N ALA A 306 9.22 1.49 -1.52
CA ALA A 306 10.12 0.98 -0.50
C ALA A 306 10.33 2.02 0.61
N LEU A 307 10.41 1.59 1.87
CA LEU A 307 10.94 2.39 2.96
C LEU A 307 12.47 2.44 2.87
N GLU A 308 13.07 1.28 2.65
CA GLU A 308 14.47 1.11 2.30
C GLU A 308 14.65 -0.19 1.49
N ALA A 309 15.75 -0.26 0.75
CA ALA A 309 16.20 -1.46 0.05
C ALA A 309 17.68 -1.68 0.29
N ASP A 310 18.14 -2.92 0.30
CA ASP A 310 19.56 -3.21 0.38
C ASP A 310 20.21 -3.33 -1.00
N ILE A 311 21.54 -3.37 -1.00
CA ILE A 311 22.32 -3.55 -2.22
C ILE A 311 22.00 -4.89 -2.91
N TYR A 312 21.43 -5.89 -2.23
CA TYR A 312 21.05 -7.15 -2.84
C TYR A 312 19.63 -7.14 -3.41
N GLY A 313 18.88 -6.06 -3.18
CA GLY A 313 17.53 -5.88 -3.68
C GLY A 313 16.47 -6.56 -2.81
N ASN A 314 16.75 -6.78 -1.53
CA ASN A 314 15.68 -6.98 -0.54
C ASN A 314 15.07 -5.63 -0.19
N VAL A 315 13.77 -5.62 0.12
CA VAL A 315 13.00 -4.41 0.43
C VAL A 315 12.31 -4.52 1.78
N ASN A 316 12.39 -3.42 2.51
CA ASN A 316 11.59 -3.11 3.69
C ASN A 316 10.52 -2.09 3.29
N SER A 317 9.26 -2.39 3.59
CA SER A 317 8.11 -1.52 3.39
C SER A 317 7.44 -1.13 4.71
N THR A 318 7.84 -1.72 5.84
CA THR A 318 7.04 -1.67 7.07
C THR A 318 7.78 -1.13 8.29
N HIS A 319 9.04 -1.49 8.55
CA HIS A 319 9.69 -1.24 9.83
C HIS A 319 10.82 -0.22 9.76
N VAL A 320 10.65 0.95 10.39
CA VAL A 320 11.76 1.88 10.62
C VAL A 320 12.70 1.26 11.66
N LEU A 321 14.00 1.23 11.35
CA LEU A 321 15.04 0.65 12.22
C LEU A 321 14.71 -0.78 12.68
N GLY A 322 14.09 -1.56 11.79
CA GLY A 322 13.77 -2.97 12.00
C GLY A 322 12.74 -3.28 13.09
N SER A 323 12.13 -2.25 13.70
CA SER A 323 11.31 -2.44 14.91
C SER A 323 10.09 -1.53 15.00
N ALA A 324 10.14 -0.31 14.46
CA ALA A 324 9.02 0.62 14.53
C ALA A 324 8.13 0.49 13.28
N MET A 325 6.92 -0.05 13.46
CA MET A 325 5.91 -0.19 12.41
C MET A 325 5.54 1.18 11.82
N MET A 326 5.49 1.23 10.50
CA MET A 326 4.90 2.31 9.74
C MET A 326 3.41 2.07 9.55
N ASN A 327 3.03 1.22 8.61
CA ASN A 327 1.63 0.99 8.27
C ASN A 327 1.27 -0.51 8.36
N GLY A 328 1.98 -1.32 7.58
CA GLY A 328 1.83 -2.77 7.45
C GLY A 328 2.22 -3.21 6.04
N ILE A 329 2.43 -4.50 5.81
CA ILE A 329 2.83 -5.02 4.48
C ILE A 329 1.75 -4.76 3.42
N GLY A 330 0.47 -4.82 3.80
CA GLY A 330 -0.64 -4.61 2.87
C GLY A 330 -0.61 -5.58 1.69
N GLY A 331 -1.09 -5.14 0.53
CA GLY A 331 -1.06 -5.92 -0.69
C GLY A 331 0.28 -5.97 -1.40
N SER A 332 1.32 -5.25 -0.95
CA SER A 332 2.58 -5.17 -1.71
C SER A 332 3.18 -6.55 -1.96
N GLY A 333 3.05 -7.47 -1.00
CA GLY A 333 3.50 -8.84 -1.15
C GLY A 333 2.64 -9.69 -2.09
N ASP A 334 1.31 -9.50 -2.05
CA ASP A 334 0.36 -10.16 -2.96
C ASP A 334 0.73 -9.84 -4.41
N PHE A 335 0.96 -8.56 -4.70
CA PHE A 335 1.32 -8.07 -6.03
C PHE A 335 2.74 -8.41 -6.43
N THR A 336 3.74 -8.05 -5.60
CA THR A 336 5.16 -8.21 -5.93
C THR A 336 5.52 -9.66 -6.28
N ARG A 337 5.04 -10.63 -5.47
CA ARG A 337 5.40 -12.04 -5.66
C ARG A 337 4.83 -12.63 -6.94
N ASN A 338 3.70 -12.11 -7.42
CA ASN A 338 2.91 -12.70 -8.50
C ASN A 338 2.90 -11.86 -9.78
N ALA A 339 3.58 -10.72 -9.79
CA ALA A 339 3.66 -9.81 -10.92
C ALA A 339 4.35 -10.43 -12.14
N TYR A 340 4.02 -9.90 -13.32
CA TYR A 340 4.85 -10.07 -14.52
C TYR A 340 6.14 -9.27 -14.40
N ILE A 341 6.01 -7.99 -14.01
CA ILE A 341 7.13 -7.11 -13.64
C ILE A 341 6.86 -6.51 -12.26
N SER A 342 7.75 -6.78 -11.29
CA SER A 342 7.69 -6.20 -9.95
C SER A 342 8.68 -5.04 -9.78
N ILE A 343 8.14 -3.85 -9.51
CA ILE A 343 8.91 -2.61 -9.38
C ILE A 343 8.77 -2.06 -7.97
N PHE A 344 9.91 -1.72 -7.36
CA PHE A 344 9.99 -0.91 -6.16
C PHE A 344 10.63 0.45 -6.44
N MET A 345 10.06 1.47 -5.81
CA MET A 345 10.45 2.85 -5.99
C MET A 345 10.71 3.51 -4.64
N ALA A 346 11.75 4.32 -4.56
CA ALA A 346 11.98 5.20 -3.42
C ALA A 346 12.84 6.39 -3.84
N PRO A 347 12.57 7.62 -3.33
CA PRO A 347 13.59 8.65 -3.31
C PRO A 347 14.85 8.10 -2.63
N SER A 348 16.03 8.33 -3.19
CA SER A 348 17.26 7.69 -2.72
C SER A 348 17.72 8.17 -1.34
N ILE A 349 17.15 9.28 -0.85
CA ILE A 349 17.36 9.84 0.49
C ILE A 349 16.06 10.34 1.13
N ALA A 350 16.05 10.37 2.46
CA ALA A 350 15.00 10.97 3.27
C ALA A 350 15.57 11.92 4.33
N LYS A 351 14.68 12.72 4.96
CA LYS A 351 15.00 13.65 6.06
C LYS A 351 16.18 14.59 5.73
N GLY A 352 16.13 15.20 4.54
CA GLY A 352 17.16 16.17 4.12
C GLY A 352 18.53 15.55 3.87
N GLY A 353 18.57 14.27 3.46
CA GLY A 353 19.84 13.57 3.20
C GLY A 353 20.44 12.90 4.44
N LYS A 354 19.77 12.93 5.59
CA LYS A 354 20.21 12.24 6.82
C LYS A 354 20.00 10.73 6.76
N ILE A 355 19.09 10.25 5.92
CA ILE A 355 18.76 8.83 5.77
C ILE A 355 18.94 8.44 4.30
N SER A 356 19.62 7.34 4.05
CA SER A 356 19.67 6.70 2.73
C SER A 356 18.52 5.70 2.61
N ALA A 357 17.83 5.67 1.47
CA ALA A 357 16.89 4.60 1.17
C ALA A 357 17.59 3.31 0.68
N PHE A 358 18.85 3.40 0.27
CA PHE A 358 19.67 2.25 -0.13
C PHE A 358 20.74 1.98 0.92
N VAL A 359 20.70 0.78 1.52
CA VAL A 359 21.52 0.43 2.70
C VAL A 359 22.35 -0.85 2.46
N PRO A 360 23.38 -1.11 3.28
CA PRO A 360 24.14 -2.37 3.19
C PRO A 360 23.28 -3.63 3.35
N MET A 361 22.38 -3.63 4.34
CA MET A 361 21.40 -4.68 4.61
C MET A 361 20.15 -4.00 5.16
N VAL A 362 18.96 -4.40 4.71
CA VAL A 362 17.71 -3.84 5.25
C VAL A 362 17.55 -4.25 6.71
N SER A 363 16.97 -3.36 7.51
CA SER A 363 16.73 -3.64 8.93
C SER A 363 15.56 -4.61 9.15
N HIS A 364 14.72 -4.79 8.14
CA HIS A 364 13.64 -5.77 8.09
C HIS A 364 13.35 -6.15 6.62
N VAL A 365 12.89 -7.38 6.36
CA VAL A 365 12.61 -7.86 4.99
C VAL A 365 11.13 -8.15 4.85
N ASP A 366 10.43 -7.36 4.03
CA ASP A 366 9.06 -7.65 3.58
C ASP A 366 9.07 -8.34 2.22
N HIS A 367 10.02 -7.98 1.35
CA HIS A 367 10.19 -8.55 0.02
C HIS A 367 11.64 -8.95 -0.20
N ASN A 368 11.85 -10.23 -0.51
CA ASN A 368 13.17 -10.77 -0.76
C ASN A 368 13.62 -10.54 -2.21
N GLU A 369 14.91 -10.76 -2.44
CA GLU A 369 15.58 -10.58 -3.72
C GLU A 369 14.94 -11.42 -4.85
N HIS A 370 14.34 -12.56 -4.52
CA HIS A 370 13.64 -13.41 -5.50
C HIS A 370 12.36 -12.79 -6.06
N SER A 371 11.76 -11.86 -5.32
CA SER A 371 10.47 -11.25 -5.67
C SER A 371 10.64 -9.86 -6.30
N VAL A 372 11.77 -9.19 -6.05
CA VAL A 372 12.05 -7.83 -6.54
C VAL A 372 12.86 -7.88 -7.83
N GLN A 373 12.28 -7.37 -8.92
CA GLN A 373 12.90 -7.39 -10.24
C GLN A 373 13.48 -6.04 -10.65
N ILE A 374 12.79 -4.93 -10.36
CA ILE A 374 13.21 -3.58 -10.75
C ILE A 374 13.26 -2.67 -9.52
N MET A 375 14.33 -1.89 -9.38
CA MET A 375 14.46 -0.84 -8.37
C MET A 375 14.63 0.52 -9.05
N VAL A 376 13.92 1.54 -8.58
CA VAL A 376 13.96 2.89 -9.16
C VAL A 376 14.13 3.94 -8.08
N SER A 377 15.02 4.89 -8.32
CA SER A 377 15.11 6.15 -7.58
C SER A 377 15.21 7.33 -8.54
N GLU A 378 15.25 8.55 -8.02
CA GLU A 378 15.47 9.74 -8.83
C GLU A 378 16.89 9.82 -9.43
N GLN A 379 17.77 8.89 -9.06
CA GLN A 379 19.12 8.74 -9.62
C GLN A 379 19.15 7.85 -10.87
N GLY A 380 18.16 6.96 -11.03
CA GLY A 380 18.10 5.99 -12.12
C GLY A 380 17.34 4.72 -11.77
N LEU A 381 17.47 3.72 -12.66
CA LEU A 381 16.78 2.44 -12.59
C LEU A 381 17.77 1.28 -12.66
N ALA A 382 17.58 0.28 -11.80
CA ALA A 382 18.31 -0.99 -11.79
C ALA A 382 17.37 -2.15 -12.16
N ASP A 383 17.63 -2.79 -13.30
CA ASP A 383 16.99 -4.04 -13.71
C ASP A 383 17.78 -5.24 -13.17
N LEU A 384 17.19 -5.93 -12.19
CA LEU A 384 17.81 -7.01 -11.42
C LEU A 384 17.54 -8.40 -12.02
N ARG A 385 16.76 -8.48 -13.10
CA ARG A 385 16.44 -9.76 -13.76
C ARG A 385 17.72 -10.40 -14.28
N ALA A 386 17.86 -11.71 -14.05
CA ALA A 386 19.02 -12.50 -14.44
C ALA A 386 20.37 -11.96 -13.92
N LYS A 387 20.37 -11.35 -12.72
CA LYS A 387 21.59 -10.87 -12.04
C LYS A 387 21.86 -11.69 -10.78
N THR A 388 23.13 -12.07 -10.59
CA THR A 388 23.63 -12.61 -9.31
C THR A 388 23.56 -11.55 -8.21
N PRO A 389 23.56 -11.92 -6.92
CA PRO A 389 23.55 -10.94 -5.83
C PRO A 389 24.66 -9.87 -5.96
N LYS A 390 25.86 -10.27 -6.40
CA LYS A 390 26.98 -9.34 -6.62
C LYS A 390 26.74 -8.34 -7.76
N GLU A 391 26.14 -8.79 -8.86
CA GLU A 391 25.77 -7.90 -9.97
C GLU A 391 24.61 -6.96 -9.58
N ARG A 392 23.65 -7.45 -8.77
CA ARG A 392 22.58 -6.62 -8.20
C ARG A 392 23.15 -5.51 -7.33
N ALA A 393 24.09 -5.84 -6.44
CA ALA A 393 24.79 -4.86 -5.60
C ALA A 393 25.47 -3.77 -6.41
N GLN A 394 26.28 -4.15 -7.40
CA GLN A 394 26.92 -3.17 -8.28
C GLN A 394 25.89 -2.29 -8.99
N LEU A 395 24.83 -2.89 -9.53
CA LEU A 395 23.83 -2.14 -10.30
C LEU A 395 22.99 -1.19 -9.44
N ILE A 396 22.54 -1.63 -8.25
CA ILE A 396 21.76 -0.79 -7.32
C ILE A 396 22.61 0.38 -6.81
N ILE A 397 23.86 0.11 -6.42
CA ILE A 397 24.79 1.16 -6.00
C ILE A 397 25.00 2.16 -7.15
N GLU A 398 25.20 1.66 -8.37
CA GLU A 398 25.49 2.50 -9.54
C GLU A 398 24.31 3.29 -10.08
N LYS A 399 23.10 2.76 -10.00
CA LYS A 399 21.93 3.36 -10.65
C LYS A 399 20.98 4.03 -9.68
N CYS A 400 20.89 3.56 -8.44
CA CYS A 400 19.81 3.98 -7.54
C CYS A 400 20.31 4.73 -6.29
N ALA A 401 21.51 4.42 -5.79
CA ALA A 401 22.02 5.06 -4.58
C ALA A 401 22.37 6.55 -4.81
N HIS A 402 22.06 7.39 -3.82
CA HIS A 402 22.38 8.80 -3.84
C HIS A 402 23.90 9.03 -3.85
N PRO A 403 24.43 10.05 -4.55
CA PRO A 403 25.86 10.38 -4.56
C PRO A 403 26.48 10.52 -3.17
N MET A 404 25.73 11.00 -2.17
CA MET A 404 26.20 11.11 -0.77
C MET A 404 26.54 9.77 -0.11
N TYR A 405 25.93 8.68 -0.55
CA TYR A 405 26.02 7.36 0.09
C TYR A 405 26.68 6.31 -0.81
N LYS A 406 26.86 6.62 -2.10
CA LYS A 406 27.36 5.69 -3.11
C LYS A 406 28.74 5.12 -2.78
N ASP A 407 29.69 5.98 -2.43
CA ASP A 407 31.06 5.55 -2.10
C ASP A 407 31.09 4.68 -0.85
N GLN A 408 30.27 5.01 0.17
CA GLN A 408 30.16 4.21 1.39
C GLN A 408 29.57 2.82 1.13
N LEU A 409 28.61 2.70 0.21
CA LEU A 409 28.08 1.39 -0.20
C LEU A 409 29.11 0.58 -0.99
N LYS A 410 29.90 1.24 -1.86
CA LYS A 410 31.02 0.59 -2.58
C LYS A 410 32.05 0.06 -1.61
N ASP A 411 32.45 0.87 -0.64
CA ASP A 411 33.42 0.50 0.39
C ASP A 411 32.91 -0.68 1.22
N TYR A 412 31.64 -0.63 1.66
CA TYR A 412 31.01 -1.77 2.35
C TYR A 412 31.04 -3.03 1.50
N PHE A 413 30.61 -2.95 0.24
CA PHE A 413 30.53 -4.12 -0.64
C PHE A 413 31.90 -4.72 -0.93
N GLN A 414 32.91 -3.91 -1.25
CA GLN A 414 34.28 -4.36 -1.47
C GLN A 414 34.90 -4.97 -0.20
N HIS A 415 34.63 -4.37 0.96
CA HIS A 415 35.06 -4.91 2.24
C HIS A 415 34.38 -6.26 2.52
N ALA A 416 33.07 -6.35 2.36
CA ALA A 416 32.30 -7.58 2.55
C ALA A 416 32.80 -8.71 1.64
N GLN A 417 33.18 -8.42 0.39
CA GLN A 417 33.78 -9.40 -0.52
C GLN A 417 35.10 -10.00 -0.01
N ARG A 418 35.83 -9.32 0.89
CA ARG A 418 37.08 -9.82 1.48
C ARG A 418 36.85 -10.58 2.78
N VAL A 419 35.86 -10.19 3.57
CA VAL A 419 35.69 -10.69 4.95
C VAL A 419 34.51 -11.62 5.14
N SER A 420 33.58 -11.68 4.19
CA SER A 420 32.37 -12.50 4.35
C SER A 420 32.70 -13.99 4.41
N PHE A 421 31.93 -14.72 5.22
CA PHE A 421 32.04 -16.18 5.31
C PHE A 421 31.70 -16.86 3.98
N GLY A 422 30.70 -16.36 3.25
CA GLY A 422 30.28 -16.85 1.95
C GLY A 422 30.23 -15.73 0.91
N LEU A 423 30.67 -16.02 -0.32
CA LEU A 423 30.81 -15.00 -1.38
C LEU A 423 29.66 -15.00 -2.40
N HIS A 424 28.60 -15.79 -2.16
CA HIS A 424 27.38 -15.70 -2.96
C HIS A 424 26.68 -14.36 -2.74
N THR A 425 26.46 -13.99 -1.47
CA THR A 425 25.87 -12.73 -1.02
C THR A 425 26.76 -12.13 0.08
N PRO A 426 27.83 -11.40 -0.30
CA PRO A 426 28.84 -10.96 0.67
C PRO A 426 28.30 -9.98 1.73
N HIS A 427 28.38 -10.36 3.00
CA HIS A 427 28.13 -9.45 4.12
C HIS A 427 29.25 -9.49 5.17
N ASP A 428 29.58 -8.32 5.72
CA ASP A 428 30.19 -8.22 7.04
C ASP A 428 29.08 -8.06 8.08
N LEU A 429 28.79 -9.12 8.84
CA LEU A 429 27.74 -9.13 9.85
C LEU A 429 27.98 -8.10 10.96
N LYS A 430 29.23 -7.72 11.23
CA LYS A 430 29.55 -6.70 12.24
C LYS A 430 29.12 -5.30 11.82
N GLN A 431 28.97 -5.06 10.51
CA GLN A 431 28.75 -3.73 9.94
C GLN A 431 27.44 -3.61 9.15
N ALA A 432 26.75 -4.72 8.88
CA ALA A 432 25.57 -4.78 8.01
C ALA A 432 24.45 -3.79 8.41
N LEU A 433 24.24 -3.59 9.71
CA LEU A 433 23.23 -2.67 10.26
C LEU A 433 23.84 -1.39 10.86
N SER A 434 25.12 -1.11 10.61
CA SER A 434 25.83 0.02 11.24
C SER A 434 25.25 1.38 10.89
N TRP A 435 24.59 1.52 9.73
CA TRP A 435 23.94 2.76 9.32
C TRP A 435 22.68 3.03 10.15
N HIS A 436 21.90 2.00 10.43
CA HIS A 436 20.71 2.08 11.30
C HIS A 436 21.10 2.41 12.74
N VAL A 437 22.15 1.78 13.25
CA VAL A 437 22.72 2.10 14.57
C VAL A 437 23.16 3.56 14.62
N ARG A 438 23.92 4.02 13.62
CA ARG A 438 24.36 5.42 13.53
C ARG A 438 23.20 6.41 13.46
N LEU A 439 22.13 6.08 12.73
CA LEU A 439 20.93 6.91 12.68
C LEU A 439 20.29 7.05 14.06
N GLN A 440 20.22 5.97 14.84
CA GLN A 440 19.70 5.99 16.21
C GLN A 440 20.58 6.82 17.16
N GLU A 441 21.91 6.72 17.03
CA GLU A 441 22.86 7.41 17.91
C GLU A 441 23.06 8.90 17.57
N THR A 442 23.02 9.25 16.28
CA THR A 442 23.45 10.57 15.79
C THR A 442 22.37 11.34 15.03
N GLY A 443 21.22 10.71 14.76
CA GLY A 443 20.16 11.28 13.92
C GLY A 443 20.48 11.27 12.41
N SER A 444 21.55 10.57 11.98
CA SER A 444 21.94 10.46 10.57
C SER A 444 22.65 9.14 10.26
N MET A 445 22.37 8.56 9.10
CA MET A 445 23.12 7.43 8.55
C MET A 445 24.48 7.86 7.99
N HIS A 446 24.69 9.14 7.66
CA HIS A 446 25.97 9.59 7.10
C HIS A 446 27.01 9.80 8.23
N PRO A 447 28.25 9.28 8.12
CA PRO A 447 29.29 9.45 9.13
C PRO A 447 29.62 10.93 9.39
N ASP A 448 29.78 11.73 8.34
CA ASP A 448 30.01 13.19 8.44
C ASP A 448 28.69 13.98 8.59
N HIS A 449 27.77 13.52 9.43
CA HIS A 449 26.44 14.13 9.61
C HIS A 449 26.48 15.64 9.95
N GLN A 450 27.54 16.10 10.62
CA GLN A 450 27.76 17.52 10.94
C GLN A 450 27.96 18.41 9.70
N LYS A 451 28.35 17.83 8.55
CA LYS A 451 28.58 18.55 7.29
C LYS A 451 27.32 18.66 6.43
N ILE A 452 26.26 17.91 6.74
CA ILE A 452 24.98 17.99 6.03
C ILE A 452 24.25 19.25 6.51
N LYS A 453 24.50 20.38 5.83
CA LYS A 453 23.79 21.65 6.06
C LYS A 453 22.44 21.63 5.33
N GLU A 454 21.34 21.69 6.07
CA GLU A 454 20.00 21.81 5.49
C GLU A 454 19.74 23.21 4.91
N PRO A 455 18.92 23.34 3.86
CA PRO A 455 17.82 24.28 3.84
C PRO A 455 16.56 23.53 4.28
N ILE A 456 16.22 23.61 5.57
CA ILE A 456 14.93 23.07 6.03
C ILE A 456 13.85 24.01 5.48
N SER A 457 12.94 23.49 4.64
CA SER A 457 11.70 24.21 4.39
C SER A 457 10.93 24.36 5.72
N LYS A 458 10.40 25.55 6.03
CA LYS A 458 9.72 25.85 7.30
C LYS A 458 8.63 24.85 7.71
N ASP A 459 8.11 24.06 6.77
CA ASP A 459 7.11 23.02 7.02
C ASP A 459 7.67 21.76 7.70
N THR A 460 8.96 21.44 7.51
CA THR A 460 9.60 20.27 8.12
C THR A 460 9.93 20.50 9.60
N GLU A 461 10.17 21.77 9.97
CA GLU A 461 10.45 22.18 11.35
C GLU A 461 9.25 21.93 12.29
N LYS A 462 8.02 22.12 11.79
CA LYS A 462 6.78 21.81 12.53
C LYS A 462 6.57 20.32 12.75
N ALA A 463 7.03 19.47 11.82
CA ALA A 463 6.91 18.02 11.93
C ALA A 463 7.97 17.42 12.88
N ALA A 464 9.20 17.93 12.84
CA ALA A 464 10.29 17.48 13.73
C ALA A 464 10.03 17.88 15.20
N ARG A 465 9.57 19.11 15.46
CA ARG A 465 9.24 19.56 16.84
C ARG A 465 8.07 18.81 17.48
N LYS A 466 7.17 18.20 16.70
CA LYS A 466 6.06 17.37 17.23
C LYS A 466 6.51 15.98 17.69
N ILE A 467 7.62 15.46 17.17
CA ILE A 467 8.17 14.16 17.60
C ILE A 467 8.97 14.36 18.90
N ASP A 468 9.76 15.42 18.98
CA ASP A 468 10.65 15.70 20.12
C ASP A 468 9.90 16.07 21.42
N GLN A 469 8.73 16.70 21.32
CA GLN A 469 7.94 17.07 22.52
C GLN A 469 7.16 15.90 23.16
N THR A 470 7.24 14.67 22.62
CA THR A 470 6.55 13.51 23.19
C THR A 470 7.46 12.45 23.80
N ALA A 471 8.79 12.70 23.84
CA ALA A 471 9.79 11.74 24.33
C ALA A 471 10.48 12.13 25.64
N ALA A 472 10.07 13.22 26.32
CA ALA A 472 10.57 13.54 27.66
C ALA A 472 9.56 13.09 28.73
N PRO A 473 9.88 12.13 29.62
CA PRO A 473 9.08 11.92 30.81
C PRO A 473 9.19 13.18 31.69
N LYS A 474 8.08 13.90 31.85
CA LYS A 474 7.99 14.90 32.92
C LYS A 474 8.04 14.14 34.25
N LYS A 475 9.06 14.43 35.05
CA LYS A 475 9.10 14.10 36.48
C LYS A 475 7.95 14.78 37.22
#